data_AF-A0A1B7MZ84-F1
#
_entry.id   AF-A0A1B7MZ84-F1
#
_cell.length_a   1.000
_cell.length_b   1.000
_cell.length_c   1.000
_cell.angle_alpha   90.00
_cell.angle_beta   90.00
_cell.angle_gamma   90.00
#
_symmetry.space_group_name_H-M   'P 1'
#
loop_
_entity.id
_entity.type
_entity.pdbx_description
1 polymer ?
#
loop_
_entity_poly.entity_id
_entity_poly.type
_entity_poly.pdbx_seq_one_letter_code
_entity_poly.pdbx_strand_id
1 'polypeptide(L)' 'MEYARTIMALPVLNVLDWSAQAEGTGVGMQYILMEKVEYVKLDHCYKDFRNEGLELVHQVNSV' A
#
# COMPACT_ATOMS: atom_id res chain seq x y z
N MET A 1 -4.44 2.69 10.11
CA MET A 1 -4.61 1.77 8.97
C MET A 1 -6.07 1.50 8.64
N GLU A 2 -6.95 1.33 9.63
CA GLU A 2 -8.39 1.09 9.41
C GLU A 2 -9.07 2.18 8.58
N TYR A 3 -8.76 3.45 8.82
CA TYR A 3 -9.24 4.56 7.97
C TYR A 3 -8.94 4.36 6.47
N ALA A 4 -7.72 3.94 6.13
CA ALA A 4 -7.35 3.72 4.73
C ALA A 4 -8.08 2.53 4.09
N ARG A 5 -8.37 1.48 4.86
CA ARG A 5 -9.15 0.33 4.38
C ARG A 5 -10.63 0.67 4.22
N THR A 6 -11.21 1.32 5.23
CA THR A 6 -12.67 1.54 5.30
C THR A 6 -13.11 2.75 4.51
N ILE A 7 -12.36 3.86 4.56
CA ILE A 7 -12.76 5.14 3.96
C ILE A 7 -12.22 5.27 2.54
N MET A 8 -10.96 4.89 2.29
CA MET A 8 -10.36 4.99 0.95
C MET A 8 -10.59 3.73 0.10
N ALA A 9 -11.22 2.69 0.66
CA ALA A 9 -11.45 1.40 0.01
C ALA A 9 -10.18 0.79 -0.60
N LEU A 10 -9.00 1.15 -0.09
CA LEU A 10 -7.73 0.66 -0.61
C LEU A 10 -7.41 -0.68 0.06
N PRO A 11 -6.97 -1.70 -0.69
CA PRO A 11 -6.47 -2.94 -0.14
C PRO A 11 -5.11 -2.68 0.51
N VAL A 12 -5.12 -2.13 1.72
CA VAL A 12 -3.93 -1.99 2.56
C VAL A 12 -3.67 -3.35 3.22
N LEU A 13 -2.41 -3.73 3.36
CA LEU A 13 -2.01 -4.99 4.03
C LEU A 13 -2.06 -4.87 5.54
N ASN A 14 -2.28 -5.96 6.27
CA ASN A 14 -2.19 -5.90 7.72
C ASN A 14 -0.73 -5.79 8.16
N VAL A 15 -0.51 -4.95 9.18
CA VAL A 15 0.75 -4.92 9.92
C VAL A 15 0.67 -6.01 10.96
N LEU A 16 1.63 -6.95 10.90
CA LEU A 16 1.70 -8.09 11.81
C LEU A 16 2.49 -7.72 13.07
N ASP A 17 3.57 -6.97 12.89
CA ASP A 17 4.42 -6.47 13.97
C ASP A 17 5.19 -5.25 13.47
N TRP A 18 5.62 -4.38 14.38
CA TRP A 18 6.47 -3.26 14.03
C TRP A 18 7.22 -2.75 15.26
N SER A 19 8.39 -2.17 15.02
CA SER A 19 9.12 -1.45 16.05
C SER A 19 9.80 -0.20 15.48
N ALA A 20 9.61 0.92 16.18
CA ALA A 20 10.32 2.17 15.93
C ALA A 20 11.58 2.32 16.81
N GLN A 21 11.90 1.34 17.66
CA GLN A 21 13.07 1.37 18.52
C GLN A 21 13.95 0.16 18.26
N ALA A 22 15.17 0.40 17.78
CA ALA A 22 16.14 -0.66 17.48
C ALA A 22 16.64 -1.39 18.74
N GLU A 23 16.75 -0.68 19.86
CA GLU A 23 17.33 -1.19 21.11
C GLU A 23 16.44 -2.24 21.81
N GLY A 24 15.15 -2.30 21.45
CA GLY A 24 14.18 -3.24 22.03
C GLY A 24 13.91 -4.47 21.17
N THR A 25 14.57 -4.62 20.02
CA THR A 25 14.24 -5.69 19.05
C THR A 25 15.35 -6.74 18.99
N GLY A 26 14.97 -8.02 18.87
CA GLY A 26 15.94 -9.11 18.68
C GLY A 26 16.73 -9.02 17.35
N VAL A 27 16.36 -8.09 16.48
CA VAL A 27 16.98 -7.82 15.18
C VAL A 27 17.92 -6.60 15.25
N GLY A 28 17.85 -5.78 16.31
CA GLY A 28 18.69 -4.60 16.48
C GLY A 28 18.39 -3.47 15.49
N MET A 29 17.20 -3.41 14.91
CA MET A 29 16.80 -2.37 13.96
C MET A 29 15.31 -2.02 14.07
N GLN A 30 14.93 -0.88 13.48
CA GLN A 30 13.54 -0.50 13.26
C GLN A 30 12.95 -1.29 12.10
N TYR A 31 11.70 -1.73 12.21
CA TYR A 31 11.06 -2.54 11.18
C TYR A 31 9.54 -2.41 11.20
N ILE A 32 8.93 -2.82 10.09
CA ILE A 32 7.50 -3.11 9.97
C ILE A 32 7.39 -4.46 9.27
N LEU A 33 6.72 -5.42 9.90
CA LEU A 33 6.33 -6.68 9.30
C LEU A 33 4.88 -6.57 8.84
N MET A 34 4.65 -6.91 7.58
CA MET A 34 3.32 -6.86 6.96
C MET A 34 2.99 -8.22 6.37
N GLU A 35 1.69 -8.49 6.18
CA GLU A 35 1.25 -9.68 5.46
C GLU A 35 1.91 -9.80 4.10
N LYS A 36 2.34 -11.01 3.75
CA LYS A 36 2.76 -11.31 2.39
C LYS A 36 1.52 -11.50 1.53
N VAL A 37 1.54 -10.90 0.35
CA VAL A 37 0.51 -11.07 -0.68
C VAL A 37 1.14 -11.42 -2.02
N GLU A 38 0.41 -12.18 -2.82
CA GLU A 38 0.81 -12.56 -4.17
C GLU A 38 0.07 -11.70 -5.17
N TYR A 39 0.62 -10.50 -5.43
CA TYR A 39 0.14 -9.59 -6.46
C TYR A 39 1.23 -9.32 -7.48
N VAL A 40 0.81 -9.02 -8.71
CA VAL A 40 1.70 -8.51 -9.75
C VAL A 40 1.77 -6.99 -9.61
N LYS A 41 2.98 -6.43 -9.62
CA LYS A 41 3.12 -4.97 -9.61
C LYS A 41 2.56 -4.39 -10.92
N LEU A 42 1.78 -3.31 -10.81
CA LEU A 42 1.12 -2.69 -11.96
C LEU A 42 2.10 -2.20 -13.03
N ASP A 43 3.31 -1.79 -12.65
CA ASP A 43 4.37 -1.38 -13.58
C ASP A 43 4.85 -2.52 -14.51
N HIS A 44 4.73 -3.78 -14.08
CA HIS A 44 5.00 -4.93 -14.95
C HIS A 44 3.93 -5.10 -16.03
N CYS A 45 2.67 -4.81 -15.71
CA CYS A 45 1.54 -4.94 -16.63
C CYS A 45 1.38 -3.70 -17.53
N TYR A 46 1.72 -2.52 -17.01
CA TYR A 46 1.51 -1.22 -17.64
C TYR A 46 2.81 -0.40 -17.56
N LYS A 47 3.65 -0.56 -18.59
CA LYS A 47 5.00 0.02 -18.65
C LYS A 47 5.01 1.55 -18.51
N ASP A 48 3.94 2.21 -18.94
CA ASP A 48 3.79 3.67 -18.95
C ASP A 48 2.68 4.18 -18.01
N PHE A 49 2.33 3.42 -16.97
CA PHE A 49 1.23 3.76 -16.05
C PHE A 49 1.31 5.18 -15.47
N ARG A 50 2.51 5.70 -15.19
CA ARG A 50 2.68 7.08 -14.68
C ARG A 50 2.38 8.15 -15.72
N ASN A 51 2.57 7.83 -17.00
CA ASN A 51 2.35 8.75 -18.12
C ASN A 51 0.90 8.70 -18.60
N GLU A 52 0.26 7.53 -18.51
CA GLU A 52 -1.09 7.28 -19.05
C GLU A 52 -2.20 7.34 -17.97
N GLY A 53 -1.87 7.12 -16.70
CA GLY A 53 -2.84 6.76 -15.65
C GLY A 53 -3.55 7.89 -14.90
N LEU A 54 -3.40 9.16 -15.30
CA LEU A 54 -4.04 10.30 -14.61
C LEU A 54 -5.35 10.79 -15.25
N GLU A 55 -5.77 10.29 -16.41
CA GLU A 55 -7.05 10.70 -17.03
C GLU A 55 -8.28 9.98 -16.43
N LEU A 56 -8.09 8.98 -15.57
CA LEU A 56 -9.15 8.03 -15.19
C LEU A 56 -9.72 8.20 -13.76
N VAL A 57 -9.97 9.43 -13.24
CA VAL A 57 -10.86 9.58 -12.06
C VAL A 57 -11.63 10.91 -11.94
N HIS A 58 -11.79 11.73 -13.00
CA HIS A 58 -12.72 12.89 -12.95
C HIS A 58 -14.05 12.65 -13.69
N GLN A 59 -14.31 11.42 -14.13
CA GLN A 59 -15.57 11.00 -14.73
C GLN A 59 -16.28 9.93 -13.89
N VAL A 60 -16.47 10.18 -12.60
CA VAL A 60 -17.52 9.48 -11.85
C VAL A 60 -18.27 10.51 -11.00
N ASN A 61 -19.51 10.78 -11.42
CA ASN A 61 -20.57 11.58 -10.77
C ASN A 61 -20.70 13.06 -11.19
N SER A 62 -20.89 13.30 -12.49
CA SER A 62 -21.75 14.41 -12.95
C SER A 62 -22.97 13.82 -13.66
N VAL A 63 -23.94 13.35 -12.87
CA VAL A 63 -25.36 13.23 -13.26
C VAL A 63 -26.18 13.65 -12.05
#